data_AF-A0A9P7CAD7-F1
#
_entry.id   AF-A0A9P7CAD7-F1
#
_cell.length_a   1.000
_cell.length_b   1.000
_cell.length_c   1.000
_cell.angle_alpha   90.00
_cell.angle_beta   90.00
_cell.angle_gamma   90.00
#
_symmetry.space_group_name_H-M   'P 1'
#
loop_
_entity.id
_entity.type
_entity.pdbx_description
1 polymer ?
#
loop_
_entity_poly.entity_id
_entity_poly.type
_entity_poly.pdbx_seq_one_letter_code
_entity_poly.pdbx_strand_id
1 'polypeptide(L)'
;MFAIPFSSIKCKLTIKNSQLQASNSHLRLRGNIRVGNSHCKPTKHDDNDVSTTVTLTSKKSFSFRDAKGVHHSGKKCTIVAKWYNRPASYHHSGSKKQVYLPFRLAKDIRCDKDKKSHSKKTKSKHSKKKTSKKTTKTTKKKSSSKFNGVATFFTPNQGACGEWNDNYDMIAAVGGDLYGSYSKKSKVCGKKVLVTNKANGKSVKVTITDACESCDKTHIDLSPGAFAKIGKFDTGVLNVEWHYI
;
A
#
# COMPACT_ATOMS: atom_id res chain seq x y z
N MET A 1 13.15 33.44 -33.59
CA MET A 1 13.07 32.47 -32.47
C MET A 1 11.60 32.06 -32.38
N PHE A 2 11.21 30.94 -33.01
CA PHE A 2 9.81 30.50 -33.00
C PHE A 2 9.51 29.82 -31.66
N ALA A 3 8.66 30.45 -30.84
CA ALA A 3 8.12 29.82 -29.64
C ALA A 3 7.17 28.70 -30.08
N ILE A 4 7.60 27.45 -29.92
CA ILE A 4 6.74 26.29 -30.12
C ILE A 4 5.65 26.35 -29.03
N PRO A 5 4.35 26.41 -29.37
CA PRO A 5 3.31 26.42 -28.35
C PRO A 5 3.42 25.12 -27.53
N PHE A 6 3.41 25.25 -26.20
CA PHE A 6 3.30 24.12 -25.28
C PHE A 6 1.95 23.42 -25.51
N SER A 7 1.92 22.51 -26.47
CA SER A 7 0.78 21.63 -26.71
C SER A 7 0.57 20.76 -25.48
N SER A 8 -0.58 20.90 -24.83
CA SER A 8 -0.96 20.02 -23.72
C SER A 8 -1.20 18.61 -24.27
N ILE A 9 -0.22 17.71 -24.12
CA ILE A 9 -0.37 16.31 -24.53
C ILE A 9 -1.38 15.63 -23.61
N LYS A 10 -2.55 15.25 -24.15
CA LYS A 10 -3.56 14.49 -23.40
C LYS A 10 -3.25 12.99 -23.45
N CYS A 11 -2.80 12.44 -22.33
CA CYS A 11 -2.56 11.01 -22.19
C CYS A 11 -3.81 10.26 -21.72
N LYS A 12 -4.18 9.19 -22.43
CA LYS A 12 -5.31 8.31 -22.09
C LYS A 12 -4.82 6.90 -21.77
N LEU A 13 -5.20 6.39 -20.60
CA LEU A 13 -5.04 4.99 -20.22
C LEU A 13 -6.41 4.32 -20.17
N THR A 14 -6.57 3.19 -20.85
CA THR A 14 -7.78 2.38 -20.78
C THR A 14 -7.43 0.99 -20.27
N ILE A 15 -8.13 0.53 -19.23
CA ILE A 15 -7.99 -0.83 -18.70
C ILE A 15 -9.35 -1.52 -18.83
N LYS A 16 -9.42 -2.59 -19.61
CA LYS A 16 -10.64 -3.40 -19.78
C LYS A 16 -10.53 -4.70 -18.99
N ASN A 17 -11.68 -5.26 -18.60
CA ASN A 17 -11.79 -6.53 -17.85
C ASN A 17 -10.89 -6.53 -16.60
N SER A 18 -10.92 -5.43 -15.85
CA SER A 18 -9.98 -5.19 -14.76
C SER A 18 -10.39 -5.88 -13.46
N GLN A 19 -9.41 -6.43 -12.77
CA GLN A 19 -9.47 -6.70 -11.34
C GLN A 19 -8.91 -5.49 -10.59
N LEU A 20 -9.58 -5.12 -9.50
CA LEU A 20 -9.22 -4.00 -8.64
C LEU A 20 -8.83 -4.52 -7.27
N GLN A 21 -7.66 -4.13 -6.78
CA GLN A 21 -7.19 -4.43 -5.43
C GLN A 21 -6.56 -3.18 -4.84
N ALA A 22 -7.01 -2.75 -3.66
CA ALA A 22 -6.41 -1.64 -2.95
C ALA A 22 -5.58 -2.14 -1.78
N SER A 23 -4.39 -1.56 -1.63
CA SER A 23 -3.56 -1.69 -0.43
C SER A 23 -3.64 -0.39 0.39
N ASN A 24 -2.85 -0.28 1.46
CA ASN A 24 -2.72 0.98 2.19
C ASN A 24 -1.94 2.04 1.40
N SER A 25 -1.20 1.66 0.35
CA SER A 25 -0.24 2.54 -0.33
C SER A 25 -0.67 2.88 -1.76
N HIS A 26 -1.39 1.98 -2.44
CA HIS A 26 -1.76 2.15 -3.84
C HIS A 26 -3.05 1.41 -4.22
N LEU A 27 -3.60 1.76 -5.38
CA LEU A 27 -4.63 1.02 -6.07
C LEU A 27 -4.02 0.22 -7.22
N ARG A 28 -4.16 -1.11 -7.18
CA ARG A 28 -3.73 -2.05 -8.21
C ARG A 28 -4.88 -2.32 -9.17
N LEU A 29 -4.62 -2.15 -10.46
CA LEU A 29 -5.56 -2.41 -11.54
C LEU A 29 -4.92 -3.41 -12.51
N ARG A 30 -5.45 -4.64 -12.59
CA ARG A 30 -4.94 -5.69 -13.48
C ARG A 30 -5.93 -5.96 -14.59
N GLY A 31 -5.52 -5.89 -15.86
CA GLY A 31 -6.42 -6.17 -16.98
C GLY A 31 -5.78 -5.95 -18.35
N ASN A 32 -6.63 -5.68 -19.33
CA ASN A 32 -6.22 -5.38 -20.70
C ASN A 32 -5.93 -3.88 -20.82
N ILE A 33 -4.65 -3.53 -20.71
CA ILE A 33 -4.18 -2.14 -20.75
C ILE A 33 -3.92 -1.69 -22.18
N ARG A 34 -4.52 -0.56 -22.57
CA ARG A 34 -4.23 0.20 -23.79
C ARG A 34 -3.79 1.61 -23.43
N VAL A 35 -2.59 2.00 -23.90
CA VAL A 35 -2.06 3.36 -23.81
C VAL A 35 -2.45 4.07 -25.12
N GLY A 36 -3.19 5.17 -25.01
CA GLY A 36 -3.91 5.77 -26.14
C GLY A 36 -3.06 6.50 -27.18
N ASN A 37 -1.80 6.86 -26.87
CA ASN A 37 -0.86 7.40 -27.86
C ASN A 37 0.59 7.04 -27.50
N SER A 38 1.49 7.06 -28.50
CA SER A 38 2.93 6.76 -28.37
C SER A 38 3.78 7.91 -27.79
N HIS A 39 3.22 9.12 -27.71
CA HIS A 39 3.84 10.31 -27.13
C HIS A 39 3.73 10.35 -25.60
N CYS A 40 2.86 9.52 -25.03
CA CYS A 40 2.82 9.21 -23.62
C CYS A 40 4.03 8.35 -23.26
N LYS A 41 5.20 8.99 -23.17
CA LYS A 41 6.42 8.43 -22.61
C LYS A 41 6.72 9.04 -21.24
N PRO A 42 7.16 8.25 -20.25
CA PRO A 42 7.68 8.79 -19.01
C PRO A 42 8.93 9.63 -19.23
N THR A 43 9.01 10.85 -18.69
CA THR A 43 10.32 11.54 -18.51
C THR A 43 10.86 11.31 -17.10
N LYS A 44 12.10 11.72 -16.82
CA LYS A 44 12.71 11.59 -15.49
C LYS A 44 12.09 12.52 -14.43
N HIS A 45 11.29 13.52 -14.82
CA HIS A 45 10.84 14.61 -13.93
C HIS A 45 9.34 14.96 -14.00
N ASP A 46 8.51 14.18 -14.71
CA ASP A 46 7.09 14.51 -14.97
C ASP A 46 6.13 14.47 -13.75
N ASP A 47 6.62 14.17 -12.54
CA ASP A 47 5.74 14.02 -11.38
C ASP A 47 5.14 15.36 -10.89
N ASN A 48 5.71 16.50 -11.29
CA ASN A 48 5.31 17.81 -10.80
C ASN A 48 4.22 18.50 -11.66
N ASP A 49 4.23 18.28 -12.99
CA ASP A 49 3.37 19.00 -13.94
C ASP A 49 2.33 18.14 -14.66
N VAL A 50 2.23 16.85 -14.30
CA VAL A 50 1.24 15.93 -14.89
C VAL A 50 0.11 15.65 -13.90
N SER A 51 -1.13 15.80 -14.38
CA SER A 51 -2.33 15.35 -13.68
C SER A 51 -3.01 14.24 -14.49
N THR A 52 -3.11 13.05 -13.91
CA THR A 52 -3.82 11.91 -14.51
C THR A 52 -5.18 11.74 -13.85
N THR A 53 -6.21 11.65 -14.69
CA THR A 53 -7.57 11.29 -14.25
C THR A 53 -7.83 9.83 -14.59
N VAL A 54 -7.94 8.99 -13.57
CA VAL A 54 -8.34 7.58 -13.70
C VAL A 54 -9.85 7.50 -13.50
N THR A 55 -10.56 6.99 -14.51
CA THR A 55 -12.00 6.70 -14.38
C THR A 55 -12.21 5.19 -14.34
N LEU A 56 -12.79 4.71 -13.26
CA LEU A 56 -13.15 3.32 -13.03
C LEU A 56 -14.65 3.17 -13.26
N THR A 57 -15.05 2.26 -14.14
CA THR A 57 -16.45 1.94 -14.40
C THR A 57 -16.66 0.42 -14.37
N SER A 58 -17.74 -0.01 -13.73
CA SER A 58 -18.08 -1.44 -13.62
C SER A 58 -19.58 -1.65 -13.70
N LYS A 59 -19.99 -2.82 -14.22
CA LYS A 59 -21.41 -3.26 -14.23
C LYS A 59 -21.92 -3.52 -12.81
N LYS A 60 -21.08 -4.14 -11.98
CA LYS A 60 -21.35 -4.41 -10.56
C LYS A 60 -20.69 -3.36 -9.68
N SER A 61 -21.30 -3.03 -8.54
CA SER A 61 -20.66 -2.13 -7.58
C SER A 61 -19.36 -2.74 -7.05
N PHE A 62 -18.35 -1.91 -6.89
CA PHE A 62 -17.07 -2.23 -6.27
C PHE A 62 -16.81 -1.27 -5.10
N SER A 63 -15.86 -1.63 -4.25
CA SER A 63 -15.46 -0.80 -3.12
C SER A 63 -13.98 -0.98 -2.81
N PHE A 64 -13.35 0.06 -2.29
CA PHE A 64 -11.97 0.03 -1.84
C PHE A 64 -11.74 1.04 -0.72
N ARG A 65 -10.59 0.98 -0.06
CA ARG A 65 -10.15 1.99 0.89
C ARG A 65 -8.93 2.72 0.34
N ASP A 66 -8.86 4.03 0.58
CA ASP A 66 -7.66 4.80 0.28
C ASP A 66 -6.61 4.66 1.39
N ALA A 67 -5.45 5.32 1.22
CA ALA A 67 -4.38 5.32 2.21
C ALA A 67 -4.77 5.94 3.57
N LYS A 68 -5.88 6.70 3.64
CA LYS A 68 -6.44 7.29 4.86
C LYS A 68 -7.50 6.39 5.49
N GLY A 69 -7.77 5.23 4.92
CA GLY A 69 -8.80 4.29 5.36
C GLY A 69 -10.22 4.69 4.98
N VAL A 70 -10.39 5.77 4.20
CA VAL A 70 -11.69 6.24 3.70
C VAL A 70 -12.24 5.18 2.75
N HIS A 71 -13.47 4.76 3.00
CA HIS A 71 -14.13 3.76 2.17
C HIS A 71 -14.80 4.44 0.98
N HIS A 72 -14.40 4.02 -0.21
CA HIS A 72 -14.97 4.44 -1.48
C HIS A 72 -15.77 3.31 -2.10
N SER A 73 -16.94 3.61 -2.65
CA SER A 73 -17.73 2.59 -3.33
C SER A 73 -18.59 3.15 -4.45
N GLY A 74 -18.89 2.28 -5.42
CA GLY A 74 -19.65 2.74 -6.56
C GLY A 74 -19.70 1.80 -7.75
N LYS A 75 -20.43 2.23 -8.78
CA LYS A 75 -20.28 1.69 -10.14
C LYS A 75 -19.33 2.55 -10.99
N LYS A 76 -19.17 3.82 -10.61
CA LYS A 76 -18.24 4.76 -11.21
C LYS A 76 -17.42 5.48 -10.14
N CYS A 77 -16.10 5.51 -10.32
CA CYS A 77 -15.17 6.31 -9.53
C CYS A 77 -14.23 7.11 -10.42
N THR A 78 -13.91 8.33 -10.03
CA THR A 78 -12.90 9.18 -10.67
C THR A 78 -11.81 9.50 -9.65
N ILE A 79 -10.57 9.25 -10.02
CA ILE A 79 -9.38 9.53 -9.21
C ILE A 79 -8.50 10.51 -9.98
N VAL A 80 -8.18 11.65 -9.37
CA VAL A 80 -7.24 12.62 -9.93
C VAL A 80 -5.92 12.50 -9.18
N ALA A 81 -4.83 12.26 -9.89
CA ALA A 81 -3.51 12.06 -9.28
C ALA A 81 -2.40 12.86 -9.97
N LYS A 82 -1.44 13.37 -9.18
CA LYS A 82 -0.14 13.90 -9.64
C LYS A 82 0.79 12.73 -9.95
N TRP A 83 0.43 11.97 -10.97
CA TRP A 83 1.09 10.73 -11.31
C TRP A 83 1.09 10.62 -12.82
N TYR A 84 2.28 10.45 -13.40
CA TYR A 84 2.37 10.06 -14.79
C TYR A 84 2.08 8.57 -14.91
N ASN A 85 1.17 8.20 -15.80
CA ASN A 85 0.90 6.80 -16.11
C ASN A 85 2.11 6.16 -16.79
N ARG A 86 3.15 5.77 -16.04
CA ARG A 86 4.40 5.19 -16.57
C ARG A 86 4.14 3.78 -17.08
N PRO A 87 4.15 3.52 -18.40
CA PRO A 87 3.99 2.18 -18.90
C PRO A 87 5.28 1.36 -18.89
N ALA A 88 6.41 2.02 -18.68
CA ALA A 88 7.73 1.46 -18.92
C ALA A 88 8.21 0.45 -17.85
N SER A 89 7.52 0.32 -16.71
CA SER A 89 7.71 -0.82 -15.78
C SER A 89 6.89 -2.06 -16.20
N TYR A 90 6.28 -2.07 -17.38
CA TYR A 90 5.36 -3.12 -17.84
C TYR A 90 5.94 -4.07 -18.91
N HIS A 91 7.27 -4.20 -18.96
CA HIS A 91 7.94 -5.32 -19.60
C HIS A 91 8.31 -6.35 -18.53
N HIS A 92 7.61 -7.49 -18.52
CA HIS A 92 8.19 -8.83 -18.68
C HIS A 92 7.04 -9.85 -18.68
N SER A 93 6.92 -10.55 -19.81
CA SER A 93 6.14 -11.77 -20.06
C SER A 93 4.60 -11.71 -19.97
N GLY A 94 3.98 -12.61 -20.74
CA GLY A 94 2.61 -12.52 -21.20
C GLY A 94 1.53 -12.74 -20.15
N SER A 95 0.34 -12.25 -20.52
CA SER A 95 -0.97 -12.42 -19.86
C SER A 95 -1.22 -11.58 -18.58
N LYS A 96 -1.88 -10.43 -18.82
CA LYS A 96 -2.47 -9.46 -17.86
C LYS A 96 -1.49 -8.41 -17.31
N LYS A 97 -1.50 -7.24 -17.96
CA LYS A 97 -0.73 -6.06 -17.55
C LYS A 97 -1.35 -5.43 -16.28
N GLN A 98 -0.52 -4.90 -15.38
CA GLN A 98 -0.94 -4.25 -14.12
C GLN A 98 -0.62 -2.76 -14.14
N VAL A 99 -1.42 -1.94 -13.45
CA VAL A 99 -1.17 -0.53 -13.16
C VAL A 99 -1.24 -0.32 -11.66
N TYR A 100 -0.28 0.40 -11.12
CA TYR A 100 -0.26 0.83 -9.74
C TYR A 100 -0.51 2.34 -9.70
N LEU A 101 -1.59 2.74 -9.05
CA LEU A 101 -1.89 4.14 -8.76
C LEU A 101 -1.53 4.44 -7.31
N PRO A 102 -0.41 5.11 -7.02
CA PRO A 102 -0.01 5.39 -5.65
C PRO A 102 -1.02 6.35 -5.01
N PHE A 103 -1.62 5.97 -3.88
CA PHE A 103 -2.57 6.82 -3.18
C PHE A 103 -1.92 8.09 -2.63
N ARG A 104 -0.60 8.07 -2.37
CA ARG A 104 0.17 9.28 -2.02
C ARG A 104 0.12 10.37 -3.10
N LEU A 105 -0.15 9.99 -4.35
CA LEU A 105 -0.25 10.91 -5.48
C LEU A 105 -1.72 11.25 -5.82
N ALA A 106 -2.68 10.54 -5.25
CA ALA A 106 -4.11 10.80 -5.44
C ALA A 106 -4.51 12.07 -4.68
N LYS A 107 -4.86 13.12 -5.43
CA LYS A 107 -5.37 14.39 -4.89
C LYS A 107 -6.83 14.28 -4.47
N ASP A 108 -7.61 13.56 -5.26
CA ASP A 108 -9.06 13.48 -5.12
C ASP A 108 -9.58 12.13 -5.61
N ILE A 109 -10.49 11.54 -4.84
CA ILE A 109 -11.16 10.27 -5.15
C ILE A 109 -12.65 10.51 -4.93
N ARG A 110 -13.44 10.35 -5.99
CA ARG A 110 -14.90 10.50 -5.94
C ARG A 110 -15.58 9.31 -6.58
N CYS A 111 -16.43 8.62 -5.83
CA CYS A 111 -17.30 7.59 -6.35
C CYS A 111 -18.78 7.95 -6.22
N ASP A 112 -19.61 7.37 -7.08
CA ASP A 112 -21.05 7.65 -7.14
C ASP A 112 -21.84 7.21 -5.90
N LYS A 113 -21.33 6.25 -5.10
CA LYS A 113 -21.93 5.83 -3.83
C LYS A 113 -21.12 6.25 -2.60
N ASP A 114 -20.15 7.14 -2.77
CA ASP A 114 -19.51 7.75 -1.61
C ASP A 114 -20.57 8.50 -0.81
N LYS A 115 -20.61 8.28 0.50
CA LYS A 115 -21.46 9.09 1.38
C LYS A 115 -21.04 10.54 1.17
N LYS A 116 -21.97 11.43 0.82
CA LYS A 116 -21.71 12.87 0.69
C LYS A 116 -21.00 13.34 1.96
N SER A 117 -19.70 13.56 1.87
CA SER A 117 -18.91 14.10 2.97
C SER A 117 -19.29 15.58 3.07
N HIS A 118 -20.19 15.91 3.99
CA HIS A 118 -20.14 17.25 4.57
C HIS A 118 -18.80 17.37 5.26
N SER A 119 -17.93 18.19 4.67
CA SER A 119 -16.77 18.78 5.33
C SER A 119 -17.17 19.30 6.70
N LYS A 120 -16.98 18.49 7.75
CA LYS A 120 -16.92 18.96 9.13
C LYS A 120 -15.45 19.16 9.45
N LYS A 121 -15.02 20.40 9.22
CA LYS A 121 -13.86 21.04 9.87
C LYS A 121 -13.90 20.64 11.36
N THR A 122 -12.96 19.82 11.80
CA THR A 122 -12.79 19.45 13.20
C THR A 122 -12.41 20.71 13.98
N LYS A 123 -13.40 21.37 14.59
CA LYS A 123 -13.17 22.33 15.67
C LYS A 123 -12.93 21.53 16.95
N SER A 124 -11.75 21.71 17.54
CA SER A 124 -11.43 21.31 18.90
C SER A 124 -12.45 21.90 19.87
N LYS A 125 -13.15 21.06 20.63
CA LYS A 125 -13.83 21.49 21.85
C LYS A 125 -13.41 20.60 23.01
N HIS A 126 -12.67 21.23 23.90
CA HIS A 126 -12.38 20.77 25.25
C HIS A 126 -13.68 20.77 26.05
N SER A 127 -14.04 19.68 26.72
CA SER A 127 -14.98 19.71 27.84
C SER A 127 -14.81 18.50 28.77
N LYS A 128 -14.24 18.83 29.94
CA LYS A 128 -14.54 18.39 31.30
C LYS A 128 -15.05 16.95 31.55
N LYS A 129 -14.13 16.22 32.20
CA LYS A 129 -14.27 15.12 33.16
C LYS A 129 -15.63 15.07 33.90
N LYS A 130 -16.26 13.89 33.90
CA LYS A 130 -17.09 13.40 35.01
C LYS A 130 -16.72 11.96 35.34
N THR A 131 -16.51 11.75 36.63
CA THR A 131 -16.11 10.51 37.30
C THR A 131 -17.28 9.53 37.33
N SER A 132 -17.03 8.25 37.03
CA SER A 132 -17.93 7.14 37.34
C SER A 132 -17.11 5.87 37.54
N LYS A 133 -17.57 5.07 38.49
CA LYS A 133 -16.87 4.03 39.26
C LYS A 133 -16.25 2.91 38.42
N LYS A 134 -15.11 2.47 38.94
CA LYS A 134 -14.27 1.32 38.57
C LYS A 134 -15.06 0.01 38.70
N THR A 135 -15.23 -0.69 37.59
CA THR A 135 -15.51 -2.14 37.59
C THR A 135 -14.40 -2.81 36.79
N THR A 136 -13.45 -3.37 37.52
CA THR A 136 -12.27 -4.04 36.99
C THR A 136 -12.67 -5.33 36.29
N LYS A 137 -12.98 -5.26 34.98
CA LYS A 137 -12.96 -6.45 34.12
C LYS A 137 -11.53 -6.64 33.64
N THR A 138 -10.82 -7.55 34.29
CA THR A 138 -9.52 -8.08 33.85
C THR A 138 -9.70 -8.76 32.50
N THR A 139 -9.59 -7.99 31.42
CA THR A 139 -9.33 -8.55 30.09
C THR A 139 -7.93 -9.16 30.15
N LYS A 140 -7.85 -10.49 30.27
CA LYS A 140 -6.63 -11.26 30.03
C LYS A 140 -6.10 -10.84 28.67
N LYS A 141 -5.10 -9.97 28.66
CA LYS A 141 -4.28 -9.64 27.49
C LYS A 141 -3.70 -10.98 27.05
N LYS A 142 -4.19 -11.56 25.93
CA LYS A 142 -3.50 -12.70 25.31
C LYS A 142 -2.06 -12.25 25.13
N SER A 143 -1.13 -12.87 25.84
CA SER A 143 0.29 -12.64 25.65
C SER A 143 0.64 -13.17 24.26
N SER A 144 0.54 -12.31 23.25
CA SER A 144 1.10 -12.59 21.94
C SER A 144 2.60 -12.84 22.15
N SER A 145 3.08 -14.03 21.83
CA SER A 145 4.51 -14.35 21.91
C SER A 145 5.30 -13.26 21.17
N LYS A 146 6.23 -12.65 21.87
CA LYS A 146 7.11 -11.61 21.33
C LYS A 146 8.34 -12.28 20.73
N PHE A 147 8.72 -11.84 19.54
CA PHE A 147 9.94 -12.25 18.86
C PHE A 147 10.95 -11.12 19.02
N ASN A 148 12.11 -11.46 19.57
CA ASN A 148 13.28 -10.58 19.63
C ASN A 148 14.21 -11.03 18.51
N GLY A 149 14.51 -10.14 17.58
CA GLY A 149 15.31 -10.49 16.41
C GLY A 149 15.78 -9.25 15.66
N VAL A 150 16.09 -9.43 14.39
CA VAL A 150 16.53 -8.35 13.51
C VAL A 150 15.50 -8.03 12.44
N ALA A 151 15.55 -6.81 11.92
CA ALA A 151 14.82 -6.43 10.72
C ALA A 151 15.78 -5.90 9.65
N THR A 152 15.59 -6.37 8.42
CA THR A 152 16.23 -5.87 7.20
C THR A 152 15.17 -5.34 6.25
N PHE A 153 15.54 -5.09 4.99
CA PHE A 153 14.58 -4.77 3.93
C PHE A 153 14.87 -5.51 2.63
N PHE A 154 13.82 -5.75 1.85
CA PHE A 154 13.87 -6.40 0.53
C PHE A 154 13.28 -5.51 -0.57
N THR A 155 13.36 -5.97 -1.83
CA THR A 155 12.63 -5.37 -2.95
C THR A 155 11.37 -6.21 -3.23
N PRO A 156 10.16 -5.72 -2.93
CA PRO A 156 8.95 -6.50 -3.10
C PRO A 156 8.62 -6.83 -4.56
N ASN A 157 7.99 -7.99 -4.73
CA ASN A 157 7.45 -8.49 -5.97
C ASN A 157 6.16 -9.28 -5.69
N GLN A 158 5.81 -10.28 -6.51
CA GLN A 158 4.88 -11.32 -6.10
C GLN A 158 5.49 -12.17 -4.98
N GLY A 159 4.98 -12.00 -3.77
CA GLY A 159 5.46 -12.77 -2.62
C GLY A 159 4.90 -14.19 -2.58
N ALA A 160 5.47 -15.05 -1.73
CA ALA A 160 5.09 -16.44 -1.53
C ALA A 160 3.61 -16.62 -1.11
N CYS A 161 2.98 -15.59 -0.55
CA CYS A 161 1.53 -15.60 -0.27
C CYS A 161 0.63 -15.38 -1.49
N GLY A 162 1.23 -15.13 -2.67
CA GLY A 162 0.58 -14.95 -3.97
C GLY A 162 0.22 -13.51 -4.33
N GLU A 163 0.34 -12.58 -3.39
CA GLU A 163 0.03 -11.16 -3.58
C GLU A 163 1.22 -10.42 -4.19
N TRP A 164 0.95 -9.48 -5.11
CA TRP A 164 2.01 -8.56 -5.55
C TRP A 164 2.02 -7.32 -4.67
N ASN A 165 3.21 -6.91 -4.30
CA ASN A 165 3.43 -5.74 -3.48
C ASN A 165 4.55 -4.89 -4.07
N ASP A 166 4.63 -3.64 -3.65
CA ASP A 166 5.69 -2.72 -4.04
C ASP A 166 6.45 -2.14 -2.84
N ASN A 167 7.47 -1.33 -3.13
CA ASN A 167 8.34 -0.73 -2.11
C ASN A 167 7.59 0.11 -1.06
N TYR A 168 6.35 0.54 -1.31
CA TYR A 168 5.57 1.43 -0.46
C TYR A 168 4.50 0.70 0.38
N ASP A 169 4.23 -0.57 0.12
CA ASP A 169 3.31 -1.36 0.93
C ASP A 169 3.85 -1.61 2.33
N MET A 170 2.99 -1.68 3.34
CA MET A 170 3.40 -2.00 4.71
C MET A 170 3.36 -3.52 4.91
N ILE A 171 4.40 -4.19 4.44
CA ILE A 171 4.48 -5.67 4.41
C ILE A 171 5.81 -6.17 4.97
N ALA A 172 5.84 -7.47 5.23
CA ALA A 172 7.04 -8.19 5.61
C ALA A 172 7.08 -9.61 5.03
N ALA A 173 8.30 -10.12 4.90
CA ALA A 173 8.63 -11.52 4.74
C ALA A 173 9.09 -12.11 6.08
N VAL A 174 8.88 -13.41 6.28
CA VAL A 174 9.34 -14.14 7.48
C VAL A 174 10.11 -15.41 7.10
N GLY A 175 11.03 -15.83 7.97
CA GLY A 175 11.84 -17.04 7.79
C GLY A 175 11.04 -18.34 7.71
N GLY A 176 11.68 -19.39 7.18
CA GLY A 176 11.09 -20.72 6.96
C GLY A 176 10.50 -21.38 8.20
N ASP A 177 11.07 -21.13 9.38
CA ASP A 177 10.55 -21.66 10.64
C ASP A 177 9.13 -21.16 10.97
N LEU A 178 8.78 -19.98 10.47
CA LEU A 178 7.45 -19.39 10.62
C LEU A 178 6.58 -19.60 9.38
N TYR A 179 7.18 -19.48 8.20
CA TYR A 179 6.46 -19.63 6.95
C TYR A 179 6.05 -21.10 6.71
N GLY A 180 6.90 -22.06 7.08
CA GLY A 180 6.75 -23.46 6.74
C GLY A 180 7.14 -23.72 5.29
N SER A 181 6.37 -24.56 4.60
CA SER A 181 6.67 -24.96 3.22
C SER A 181 6.51 -23.80 2.22
N TYR A 182 7.58 -23.48 1.48
CA TYR A 182 7.57 -22.44 0.43
C TYR A 182 6.80 -22.81 -0.83
N SER A 183 6.52 -24.10 -1.04
CA SER A 183 5.74 -24.57 -2.20
C SER A 183 4.23 -24.35 -2.04
N LYS A 184 3.78 -23.86 -0.86
CA LYS A 184 2.36 -23.64 -0.56
C LYS A 184 2.17 -22.30 0.14
N LYS A 185 0.97 -21.74 0.02
CA LYS A 185 0.59 -20.54 0.78
C LYS A 185 0.55 -20.87 2.27
N SER A 186 1.35 -20.17 3.07
CA SER A 186 1.44 -20.40 4.51
C SER A 186 0.19 -19.95 5.28
N LYS A 187 -0.04 -20.55 6.46
CA LYS A 187 -1.04 -20.09 7.45
C LYS A 187 -0.69 -18.72 8.05
N VAL A 188 0.55 -18.24 7.94
CA VAL A 188 0.92 -16.89 8.39
C VAL A 188 0.58 -15.80 7.38
N CYS A 189 0.29 -16.16 6.13
CA CYS A 189 -0.09 -15.21 5.10
C CYS A 189 -1.30 -14.37 5.51
N GLY A 190 -1.19 -13.05 5.37
CA GLY A 190 -2.23 -12.08 5.72
C GLY A 190 -2.31 -11.75 7.22
N LYS A 191 -1.54 -12.43 8.09
CA LYS A 191 -1.45 -12.03 9.51
C LYS A 191 -0.72 -10.70 9.63
N LYS A 192 -1.11 -9.90 10.61
CA LYS A 192 -0.49 -8.62 10.91
C LYS A 192 0.43 -8.73 12.10
N VAL A 193 1.51 -7.97 12.07
CA VAL A 193 2.45 -7.86 13.18
C VAL A 193 2.77 -6.39 13.44
N LEU A 194 3.10 -6.08 14.70
CA LEU A 194 3.68 -4.80 15.09
C LEU A 194 5.18 -5.01 15.30
N VAL A 195 6.00 -4.29 14.53
CA VAL A 195 7.46 -4.32 14.60
C VAL A 195 7.92 -3.05 15.28
N THR A 196 8.76 -3.15 16.31
CA THR A 196 9.27 -2.02 17.08
C THR A 196 10.78 -2.04 17.07
N ASN A 197 11.40 -0.96 16.59
CA ASN A 197 12.84 -0.77 16.69
C ASN A 197 13.22 -0.43 18.13
N LYS A 198 14.09 -1.24 18.73
CA LYS A 198 14.50 -1.09 20.13
C LYS A 198 15.38 0.13 20.38
N ALA A 199 16.13 0.57 19.36
CA ALA A 199 17.04 1.70 19.49
C ALA A 199 16.33 3.06 19.59
N ASN A 200 15.14 3.20 18.97
CA ASN A 200 14.42 4.48 18.91
C ASN A 200 12.95 4.42 19.34
N GLY A 201 12.45 3.22 19.70
CA GLY A 201 11.07 3.02 20.17
C GLY A 201 9.98 3.19 19.10
N LYS A 202 10.33 3.42 17.83
CA LYS A 202 9.36 3.58 16.74
C LYS A 202 8.79 2.22 16.33
N SER A 203 7.51 2.20 15.97
CA SER A 203 6.83 0.98 15.52
C SER A 203 6.13 1.13 14.18
N VAL A 204 6.02 0.02 13.45
CA VAL A 204 5.27 -0.09 12.20
C VAL A 204 4.40 -1.35 12.22
N LYS A 205 3.17 -1.23 11.72
CA LYS A 205 2.27 -2.38 11.50
C LYS A 205 2.45 -2.87 10.08
N VAL A 206 2.76 -4.15 9.92
CA VAL A 206 2.95 -4.78 8.61
C VAL A 206 2.10 -6.03 8.48
N THR A 207 1.81 -6.41 7.23
CA THR A 207 1.14 -7.68 6.90
C THR A 207 2.16 -8.66 6.35
N ILE A 208 2.14 -9.91 6.82
CA ILE A 208 3.01 -10.96 6.29
C ILE A 208 2.48 -11.38 4.92
N THR A 209 3.25 -11.14 3.86
CA THR A 209 2.86 -11.42 2.47
C THR A 209 3.89 -12.26 1.72
N ASP A 210 5.01 -12.59 2.36
CA ASP A 210 6.12 -13.25 1.69
C ASP A 210 6.92 -14.16 2.65
N ALA A 211 7.81 -14.95 2.06
CA ALA A 211 8.79 -15.77 2.76
C ALA A 211 10.20 -15.20 2.52
N CYS A 212 11.07 -15.31 3.52
CA CYS A 212 12.48 -14.97 3.39
C CYS A 212 13.29 -16.24 3.63
N GLU A 213 13.86 -16.81 2.56
CA GLU A 213 14.52 -18.11 2.65
C GLU A 213 15.82 -18.09 3.48
N SER A 214 16.53 -16.95 3.49
CA SER A 214 17.76 -16.75 4.24
C SER A 214 17.54 -16.27 5.68
N CYS A 215 16.31 -15.93 6.05
CA CYS A 215 15.99 -15.38 7.37
C CYS A 215 15.83 -16.48 8.42
N ASP A 216 16.37 -16.23 9.61
CA ASP A 216 16.07 -17.05 10.78
C ASP A 216 14.63 -16.86 11.28
N LYS A 217 14.23 -17.64 12.29
CA LYS A 217 12.88 -17.62 12.88
C LYS A 217 12.39 -16.24 13.35
N THR A 218 13.30 -15.40 13.83
CA THR A 218 12.96 -14.12 14.46
C THR A 218 13.27 -12.91 13.57
N HIS A 219 14.01 -13.14 12.49
CA HIS A 219 14.31 -12.16 11.46
C HIS A 219 13.04 -11.87 10.64
N ILE A 220 12.68 -10.58 10.61
CA ILE A 220 11.58 -10.05 9.81
C ILE A 220 12.12 -9.14 8.71
N ASP A 221 11.86 -9.46 7.44
CA ASP A 221 12.38 -8.68 6.32
C ASP A 221 11.30 -7.72 5.80
N LEU A 222 11.52 -6.41 5.93
CA LEU A 222 10.49 -5.40 5.73
C LEU A 222 10.50 -4.87 4.29
N SER A 223 9.36 -4.40 3.78
CA SER A 223 9.41 -3.54 2.60
C SER A 223 10.17 -2.24 2.92
N PRO A 224 10.76 -1.55 1.92
CA PRO A 224 11.46 -0.29 2.13
C PRO A 224 10.59 0.77 2.82
N GLY A 225 9.31 0.87 2.44
CA GLY A 225 8.35 1.76 3.05
C GLY A 225 8.10 1.46 4.52
N ALA A 226 8.05 0.19 4.92
CA ALA A 226 7.89 -0.20 6.32
C ALA A 226 9.17 0.04 7.13
N PHE A 227 10.33 -0.32 6.57
CA PHE A 227 11.64 -0.11 7.20
C PHE A 227 11.89 1.38 7.49
N ALA A 228 11.61 2.25 6.52
CA ALA A 228 11.76 3.70 6.64
C ALA A 228 10.89 4.34 7.75
N LYS A 229 9.85 3.65 8.25
CA LYS A 229 9.06 4.12 9.40
C LYS A 229 9.80 3.97 10.72
N ILE A 230 10.72 3.02 10.82
CA ILE A 230 11.37 2.64 12.09
C ILE A 230 12.89 2.73 12.05
N GLY A 231 13.53 2.93 10.90
CA GLY A 231 14.99 3.05 10.78
C GLY A 231 15.45 3.83 9.54
N LYS A 232 16.76 3.96 9.38
CA LYS A 232 17.42 4.57 8.21
C LYS A 232 18.06 3.45 7.38
N PHE A 233 17.95 3.53 6.05
CA PHE A 233 18.48 2.50 5.14
C PHE A 233 19.98 2.25 5.34
N ASP A 234 20.77 3.30 5.63
CA ASP A 234 22.22 3.20 5.88
C ASP A 234 22.56 2.30 7.09
N THR A 235 21.62 2.08 8.00
CA THR A 235 21.82 1.14 9.12
C THR A 235 21.80 -0.32 8.66
N GLY A 236 21.09 -0.63 7.57
CA GLY A 236 20.96 -1.98 6.99
C GLY A 236 20.12 -2.93 7.83
N VAL A 237 20.53 -3.16 9.08
CA VAL A 237 19.96 -4.13 10.02
C VAL A 237 19.53 -3.42 11.30
N LEU A 238 18.29 -3.61 11.73
CA LEU A 238 17.73 -3.03 12.96
C LEU A 238 17.51 -4.11 14.02
N ASN A 239 17.87 -3.85 15.27
CA ASN A 239 17.45 -4.69 16.39
C ASN A 239 15.98 -4.37 16.75
N VAL A 240 15.10 -5.37 16.65
CA VAL A 240 13.65 -5.20 16.79
C VAL A 240 13.03 -6.17 17.80
N GLU A 241 11.87 -5.77 18.31
CA GLU A 241 10.89 -6.69 18.90
C GLU A 241 9.64 -6.66 18.01
N TRP A 242 9.05 -7.81 17.72
CA TRP A 242 7.78 -7.87 16.99
C TRP A 242 6.84 -8.96 17.49
N HIS A 243 5.53 -8.78 17.27
CA HIS A 243 4.50 -9.74 17.67
C HIS A 243 3.25 -9.63 16.79
N TYR A 244 2.46 -10.70 16.74
CA TYR A 244 1.16 -10.74 16.05
C TYR A 244 0.12 -9.83 16.73
N ILE A 245 -0.71 -9.16 15.91
CA ILE A 245 -1.77 -8.23 16.35
C ILE A 245 -3.13 -8.51 15.72
#